data_AF-A0A1V6DV70-F1
#
_entry.id   AF-A0A1V6DV70-F1
#
_cell.length_a   1.000
_cell.length_b   1.000
_cell.length_c   1.000
_cell.angle_alpha   90.00
_cell.angle_beta   90.00
_cell.angle_gamma   90.00
#
_symmetry.space_group_name_H-M   'P 1'
#
loop_
_entity.id
_entity.type
_entity.pdbx_description
1 polymer ?
#
loop_
_entity_poly.entity_id
_entity_poly.type
_entity_poly.pdbx_seq_one_letter_code
_entity_poly.pdbx_strand_id
1 'polypeptide(L)' 'MYISGNYTIKEIADKIYLVGLKSRGGNKYHKSQIYTLLNNKFYYGIITSHGEEYAGSHKPIISKRLFEEA' A
#
# COMPACT_ATOMS: atom_id res chain seq x y z
N MET A 1 7.70 -7.98 -6.85
CA MET A 1 8.11 -6.57 -7.04
C MET A 1 6.86 -5.76 -7.40
N TYR A 2 6.19 -5.14 -6.42
CA TYR A 2 4.94 -4.34 -6.55
C TYR A 2 3.87 -4.86 -7.55
N ILE A 3 3.70 -6.19 -7.59
CA ILE A 3 2.75 -7.02 -8.39
C ILE A 3 3.12 -7.26 -9.86
N SER A 4 3.94 -6.43 -10.49
CA SER A 4 4.54 -6.72 -11.80
C SER A 4 5.89 -6.03 -11.78
N GLY A 5 7.01 -6.72 -11.97
CA GLY A 5 8.38 -6.16 -11.90
C GLY A 5 8.73 -5.05 -12.91
N ASN A 6 7.74 -4.31 -13.38
CA ASN A 6 7.81 -3.29 -14.41
C ASN A 6 7.60 -1.87 -13.88
N TYR A 7 7.25 -1.67 -12.60
CA TYR A 7 6.98 -0.32 -12.08
C TYR A 7 7.84 0.01 -10.86
N THR A 8 8.56 1.12 -10.97
CA THR A 8 9.26 1.74 -9.84
C THR A 8 8.27 2.43 -8.89
N ILE A 9 8.66 2.60 -7.63
CA ILE A 9 7.85 3.35 -6.62
C ILE A 9 7.49 4.76 -7.13
N LYS A 10 8.39 5.37 -7.91
CA LYS A 10 8.16 6.69 -8.50
C LYS A 10 7.02 6.65 -9.52
N GLU A 11 7.04 5.67 -10.43
CA GLU A 11 5.98 5.48 -11.42
C GLU A 11 4.64 5.15 -10.78
N ILE A 12 4.64 4.36 -9.71
CA ILE A 12 3.42 4.09 -8.94
C ILE A 12 2.89 5.39 -8.32
N ALA A 13 3.77 6.21 -7.72
CA ALA A 13 3.38 7.51 -7.18
C ALA A 13 2.82 8.46 -8.26
N ASP A 14 3.39 8.46 -9.47
CA ASP A 14 2.89 9.23 -10.61
C ASP A 14 1.53 8.72 -11.09
N LYS A 15 1.35 7.41 -11.24
CA LYS A 15 0.07 6.81 -11.64
C LYS A 15 -1.03 7.08 -10.61
N ILE A 16 -0.74 6.90 -9.32
CA ILE A 16 -1.68 7.17 -8.22
C ILE A 16 -2.10 8.64 -8.23
N TYR A 17 -1.17 9.56 -8.48
CA TYR A 17 -1.47 10.98 -8.61
C TYR A 17 -2.32 11.30 -9.86
N LEU A 18 -2.02 10.67 -11.00
CA LEU A 18 -2.79 10.80 -12.26
C LEU A 18 -4.23 10.30 -12.12
N VAL A 19 -4.44 9.21 -11.38
CA VAL A 19 -5.79 8.68 -11.07
C VAL A 19 -6.55 9.59 -10.09
N GLY A 20 -5.91 10.63 -9.56
CA GLY A 20 -6.53 11.63 -8.69
C GLY A 20 -6.41 11.32 -7.20
N LEU A 21 -5.63 10.30 -6.83
CA LEU A 21 -5.37 9.95 -5.45
C LEU A 21 -4.22 10.83 -4.93
N LYS A 22 -4.62 11.96 -4.34
CA LYS A 22 -3.73 13.01 -3.84
C LYS A 22 -3.72 13.00 -2.32
N SER A 23 -2.65 13.52 -1.74
CA SER A 23 -2.65 13.81 -0.30
C SER A 23 -3.78 14.79 0.06
N ARG A 24 -4.12 14.86 1.35
CA ARG A 24 -5.15 15.79 1.85
C ARG A 24 -4.90 17.26 1.48
N GLY A 25 -3.64 17.63 1.22
CA GLY A 25 -3.24 18.95 0.73
C GLY A 25 -3.14 19.08 -0.80
N GLY A 26 -3.62 18.10 -1.57
CA GLY A 26 -3.58 18.11 -3.04
C GLY A 26 -2.24 17.73 -3.67
N ASN A 27 -1.21 17.46 -2.86
CA ASN A 27 0.13 17.14 -3.34
C ASN A 27 0.31 15.66 -3.66
N LYS A 28 1.28 15.36 -4.52
CA LYS A 28 1.76 14.00 -4.81
C LYS A 28 2.36 13.36 -3.55
N TYR A 29 2.09 12.08 -3.34
CA TYR A 29 2.70 11.33 -2.24
C TYR A 29 4.21 11.17 -2.44
N HIS A 30 4.96 11.34 -1.36
CA HIS A 30 6.39 11.07 -1.36
C HIS A 30 6.66 9.57 -1.52
N LYS A 31 7.81 9.21 -2.11
CA LYS A 31 8.21 7.81 -2.35
C LYS A 31 8.16 6.94 -1.08
N SER A 32 8.54 7.50 0.07
CA SER A 32 8.51 6.77 1.35
C SER A 32 7.09 6.48 1.82
N GLN A 33 6.16 7.41 1.61
CA GLN A 33 4.75 7.23 1.96
C GLN A 33 4.12 6.14 1.09
N ILE A 34 4.38 6.15 -0.22
CA ILE A 34 3.93 5.09 -1.12
C ILE A 34 4.55 3.74 -0.74
N TYR A 35 5.84 3.71 -0.37
CA TYR A 35 6.49 2.49 0.12
C TYR A 35 5.80 1.93 1.37
N THR A 36 5.54 2.77 2.37
CA THR A 36 4.85 2.36 3.59
C THR A 36 3.42 1.92 3.31
N LEU A 37 2.71 2.61 2.41
CA LEU A 37 1.37 2.25 1.98
C LEU A 37 1.39 0.85 1.36
N LEU A 38 2.21 0.63 0.34
CA LEU A 38 2.24 -0.65 -0.37
C LEU A 38 2.74 -1.82 0.49
N ASN A 39 3.51 -1.57 1.54
CA ASN A 39 3.96 -2.59 2.50
C ASN A 39 3.04 -2.71 3.73
N ASN A 40 1.93 -1.99 3.79
CA ASN A 40 1.08 -2.00 4.97
C ASN A 40 0.29 -3.31 5.05
N LYS A 41 0.47 -4.01 6.18
CA LYS A 41 -0.17 -5.30 6.44
C LYS A 41 -1.69 -5.23 6.59
N PHE A 42 -2.22 -4.01 6.76
CA PHE A 42 -3.64 -3.71 6.80
C PHE A 42 -4.39 -4.21 5.57
N TYR A 43 -3.75 -4.16 4.39
CA TYR A 43 -4.41 -4.49 3.12
C TYR A 43 -4.79 -5.97 3.00
N TYR A 44 -4.09 -6.86 3.70
CA TYR A 44 -4.39 -8.30 3.75
C TYR A 44 -4.94 -8.76 5.11
N GLY A 45 -5.39 -7.83 5.95
CA GLY A 45 -6.15 -8.15 7.16
C GLY A 45 -5.35 -8.22 8.47
N ILE A 46 -4.11 -7.71 8.51
CA ILE A 46 -3.34 -7.60 9.76
C ILE A 46 -3.26 -6.14 10.20
N ILE A 47 -3.57 -5.88 11.47
CA ILE A 47 -3.49 -4.57 12.10
C ILE A 47 -2.38 -4.62 13.14
N THR A 48 -1.44 -3.68 13.09
CA THR A 48 -0.40 -3.56 14.13
C THR A 48 -0.86 -2.55 15.19
N SER A 49 -0.97 -2.98 16.44
CA SER A 49 -1.32 -2.11 17.58
C SER A 49 -0.31 -2.35 18.70
N HIS A 50 0.27 -1.28 19.25
CA HIS A 50 1.27 -1.35 20.33
C HIS A 50 2.47 -2.27 20.04
N GLY A 51 2.82 -2.47 18.76
CA GLY A 51 3.89 -3.38 18.34
C GLY A 51 3.47 -4.84 18.17
N GLU A 52 2.23 -5.18 18.50
CA GLU A 52 1.68 -6.51 18.30
C GLU A 52 0.81 -6.57 17.04
N GLU A 53 0.83 -7.72 16.37
CA GLU A 53 0.07 -7.97 15.16
C GLU A 53 -1.25 -8.68 15.48
N TYR A 54 -2.36 -8.06 15.10
CA TYR A 54 -3.71 -8.56 15.33
C TYR A 54 -4.38 -8.88 13.98
N ALA A 55 -5.16 -9.95 13.94
CA ALA A 55 -6.06 -10.19 12.81
C ALA A 55 -7.20 -9.16 12.85
N GLY A 56 -7.23 -8.28 11.85
CA GLY A 56 -8.31 -7.32 11.68
C GLY A 56 -9.62 -8.04 11.38
N SER A 57 -10.72 -7.57 11.98
CA SER A 57 -12.08 -8.06 11.65
C SER A 57 -12.62 -7.50 10.33
N HIS A 58 -11.85 -6.66 9.62
CA HIS A 58 -12.27 -6.10 8.34
C HIS A 58 -12.04 -7.09 7.20
N LYS A 59 -12.85 -6.96 6.14
CA LYS A 59 -12.64 -7.71 4.90
C LYS A 59 -11.34 -7.22 4.24
N PRO A 60 -10.36 -8.10 4.01
CA PRO A 60 -9.10 -7.71 3.38
C PRO A 60 -9.36 -7.18 1.97
N ILE A 61 -8.64 -6.12 1.59
CA ILE A 61 -8.75 -5.47 0.27
C ILE A 61 -8.06 -6.35 -0.79
N ILE A 62 -6.96 -6.98 -0.42
CA ILE A 62 -6.22 -7.95 -1.23
C ILE A 62 -6.04 -9.24 -0.45
N SER A 63 -6.03 -10.39 -1.13
CA SER A 63 -5.72 -11.66 -0.48
C SER A 63 -4.25 -11.67 -0.07
N LYS A 64 -3.94 -12.27 1.09
CA LYS A 64 -2.56 -12.42 1.58
C LYS A 64 -1.66 -13.08 0.54
N ARG A 65 -2.20 -14.04 -0.20
CA ARG A 65 -1.52 -14.70 -1.32
C ARG A 65 -1.07 -13.72 -2.41
N LEU A 66 -1.91 -12.77 -2.81
CA LEU A 66 -1.56 -11.75 -3.80
C LEU A 66 -0.48 -10.79 -3.30
N PHE A 67 -0.40 -10.61 -1.98
CA PHE A 67 0.60 -9.78 -1.33
C PHE A 67 1.95 -10.50 -1.18
N GLU A 68 1.95 -11.78 -0.81
CA GLU A 68 3.17 -12.60 -0.67
C GLU A 68 3.79 -12.98 -2.02
N GLU A 69 3.01 -13.02 -3.10
CA GLU A 69 3.54 -13.20 -4.46
C GLU A 69 4.20 -11.91 -5.03
N ALA A 70 4.17 -10.78 -4.29
CA ALA A 70 4.71 -9.48 -4.69
C ALA A 70 6.04 -9.12 -4.02
#